data_AF-A0A178IH22-F1
#
_entry.id   AF-A0A178IH22-F1
#
_cell.length_a   1.000
_cell.length_b   1.000
_cell.length_c   1.000
_cell.angle_alpha   90.00
_cell.angle_beta   90.00
_cell.angle_gamma   90.00
#
_symmetry.space_group_name_H-M   'P 1'
#
loop_
_entity.id
_entity.type
_entity.pdbx_description
1 polymer ?
#
loop_
_entity_poly.entity_id
_entity_poly.type
_entity_poly.pdbx_seq_one_letter_code
_entity_poly.pdbx_strand_id
1 'polypeptide(L)'
;MPDMQLALVFSRPRDTSAREGTLVEFLRGRGWMTALQIGEALRWSDRLVREIASSSDAVISYPGSPGYKLLGECTRDEYERYRLARRSQARDMIAKVIRTDRVYYRRPPVTP
;
A
#
# COMPACT_ATOMS: atom_id res chain seq x y z
N MET A 1 -39.78 -4.56 -23.11
CA MET A 1 -38.55 -5.04 -22.45
C MET A 1 -38.15 -3.98 -21.44
N PRO A 2 -38.25 -4.19 -20.12
CA PRO A 2 -37.77 -3.20 -19.16
C PRO A 2 -36.25 -3.35 -18.99
N ASP A 3 -35.54 -2.24 -19.16
CA ASP A 3 -34.11 -2.10 -18.97
C ASP A 3 -33.69 -2.49 -17.54
N MET A 4 -32.86 -3.54 -17.42
CA MET A 4 -32.12 -3.82 -16.19
C MET A 4 -30.93 -2.87 -16.09
N GLN A 5 -31.14 -1.71 -15.47
CA GLN A 5 -30.03 -0.89 -15.00
C GLN A 5 -29.33 -1.61 -13.84
N LEU A 6 -28.14 -2.16 -14.10
CA LEU A 6 -27.21 -2.60 -13.06
C LEU A 6 -26.79 -1.35 -12.28
N ALA A 7 -27.41 -1.12 -11.13
CA ALA A 7 -26.90 -0.16 -10.16
C ALA A 7 -25.57 -0.69 -9.60
N LEU A 8 -24.45 -0.22 -10.16
CA LEU A 8 -23.14 -0.32 -9.51
C LEU A 8 -23.22 0.44 -8.19
N VAL A 9 -23.48 -0.28 -7.11
CA VAL A 9 -23.34 0.26 -5.76
C VAL A 9 -21.86 0.47 -5.52
N PHE A 10 -21.38 1.68 -5.84
CA PHE A 10 -20.10 2.15 -5.34
C PHE A 10 -20.23 2.23 -3.82
N SER A 11 -19.68 1.23 -3.13
CA SER A 11 -19.42 1.32 -1.70
C SER A 11 -18.75 2.66 -1.46
N ARG A 12 -19.37 3.55 -0.67
CA ARG A 12 -18.80 4.86 -0.31
C ARG A 12 -17.33 4.62 0.04
N PRO A 13 -16.38 5.42 -0.49
CA PRO A 13 -15.01 5.31 -0.01
C PRO A 13 -15.11 5.43 1.50
N ARG A 14 -14.69 4.35 2.19
CA ARG A 14 -14.38 4.43 3.61
C ARG A 14 -13.51 5.68 3.76
N ASP A 15 -13.61 6.39 4.86
CA ASP A 15 -13.01 7.70 5.22
C ASP A 15 -11.48 7.87 4.97
N THR A 16 -10.87 6.97 4.22
CA THR A 16 -9.52 6.92 3.66
C THR A 16 -9.07 8.24 3.05
N SER A 17 -9.90 8.99 2.31
CA SER A 17 -9.45 10.28 1.72
C SER A 17 -9.17 11.36 2.78
N ALA A 18 -10.03 11.48 3.81
CA ALA A 18 -9.80 12.42 4.90
C ALA A 18 -8.60 12.01 5.78
N ARG A 19 -8.43 10.69 5.98
CA ARG A 19 -7.27 10.13 6.70
C ARG A 19 -5.98 10.28 5.92
N GLU A 20 -6.00 10.08 4.61
CA GLU A 20 -4.85 10.36 3.75
C GLU A 20 -4.44 11.83 3.86
N GLY A 21 -5.39 12.76 3.77
CA GLY A 21 -5.12 14.19 3.98
C GLY A 21 -4.48 14.47 5.34
N THR A 22 -5.01 13.87 6.40
CA THR A 22 -4.44 13.97 7.76
C THR A 22 -3.00 13.43 7.83
N LEU A 23 -2.73 12.28 7.20
CA LEU A 23 -1.40 11.68 7.16
C LEU A 23 -0.42 12.56 6.38
N VAL A 24 -0.85 13.10 5.23
CA VAL A 24 -0.02 13.97 4.39
C VAL A 24 0.34 15.25 5.14
N GLU A 25 -0.64 15.87 5.79
CA GLU A 25 -0.41 17.07 6.60
C GLU A 25 0.52 16.78 7.78
N PHE A 26 0.34 15.64 8.44
CA PHE A 26 1.23 15.20 9.51
C PHE A 26 2.65 14.97 9.03
N LEU A 27 2.88 14.39 7.85
CA LEU A 27 4.24 14.10 7.38
C LEU A 27 4.99 15.34 6.87
N ARG A 28 4.27 16.41 6.49
CA ARG A 28 4.88 17.60 5.90
C ARG A 28 5.99 18.18 6.77
N GLY A 29 7.18 18.32 6.19
CA GLY A 29 8.36 18.89 6.83
C GLY A 29 9.00 18.02 7.92
N ARG A 30 8.56 16.77 8.12
CA ARG A 30 9.06 15.88 9.20
C ARG A 30 10.06 14.84 8.72
N GLY A 31 10.26 14.69 7.41
CA GLY A 31 11.16 13.67 6.86
C GLY A 31 10.59 12.26 7.04
N TRP A 32 11.43 11.31 7.47
CA TRP A 32 11.02 9.92 7.67
C TRP A 32 10.39 9.72 9.06
N MET A 33 9.20 9.13 9.09
CA MET A 33 8.47 8.83 10.33
C MET A 33 8.05 7.35 10.37
N THR A 34 8.25 6.68 11.50
CA THR A 34 7.83 5.28 11.68
C THR A 34 6.31 5.16 11.88
N ALA A 35 5.76 3.95 11.65
CA ALA A 35 4.35 3.69 11.95
C ALA A 35 4.00 4.00 13.41
N LEU A 36 4.90 3.66 14.34
CA LEU A 36 4.72 3.90 15.77
C LEU A 36 4.62 5.39 16.07
N GLN A 37 5.55 6.21 15.58
CA GLN A 37 5.53 7.66 15.81
C GLN A 37 4.28 8.33 15.22
N ILE A 38 3.86 7.90 14.03
CA ILE A 38 2.62 8.37 13.40
C ILE A 38 1.41 7.93 14.23
N GLY A 39 1.40 6.68 14.66
CA GLY A 39 0.33 6.09 15.46
C GLY A 39 0.16 6.76 16.81
N GLU A 40 1.25 7.05 17.51
CA GLU A 40 1.25 7.81 18.78
C GLU A 40 0.70 9.22 18.60
N ALA A 41 1.13 9.93 17.54
CA ALA A 41 0.71 11.31 17.29
C ALA A 41 -0.75 11.43 16.82
N LEU A 42 -1.20 10.54 15.94
CA LEU A 42 -2.55 10.56 15.36
C LEU A 42 -3.55 9.67 16.08
N ARG A 43 -3.11 8.95 17.13
CA ARG A 43 -3.88 7.91 17.84
C ARG A 43 -4.39 6.82 16.89
N TRP A 44 -3.56 6.42 15.94
CA TRP A 44 -3.86 5.37 14.96
C TRP A 44 -3.10 4.10 15.31
N SER A 45 -3.67 2.95 14.92
CA SER A 45 -2.92 1.70 14.97
C SER A 45 -1.90 1.64 13.83
N ASP A 46 -0.79 0.91 14.04
CA ASP A 46 0.19 0.60 12.99
C ASP A 46 -0.46 0.01 11.73
N ARG A 47 -1.50 -0.81 11.92
CA ARG A 47 -2.27 -1.41 10.82
C ARG A 47 -2.97 -0.34 9.99
N LEU A 48 -3.60 0.64 10.64
CA LEU A 48 -4.28 1.73 9.96
C LEU A 48 -3.29 2.63 9.21
N VAL A 49 -2.15 2.97 9.82
CA VAL A 49 -1.09 3.76 9.15
C VAL A 49 -0.63 3.05 7.87
N ARG A 50 -0.37 1.74 7.95
CA ARG A 50 0.00 0.91 6.78
C ARG A 50 -1.08 0.90 5.70
N GLU A 51 -2.35 0.76 6.09
CA GLU A 51 -3.49 0.74 5.17
C GLU A 51 -3.58 2.06 4.39
N ILE A 52 -3.62 3.19 5.09
CA ILE A 52 -3.71 4.53 4.47
C ILE A 52 -2.49 4.83 3.60
N ALA A 53 -1.28 4.57 4.10
CA ALA A 53 -0.07 4.80 3.32
C ALA A 53 0.00 3.91 2.07
N SER A 54 -0.52 2.66 2.13
CA SER A 54 -0.48 1.76 0.98
C SER A 54 -1.43 2.15 -0.15
N SER A 55 -2.49 2.91 0.15
CA SER A 55 -3.43 3.44 -0.82
C SER A 55 -3.12 4.86 -1.29
N SER A 56 -2.10 5.52 -0.69
CA SER A 56 -1.74 6.89 -1.02
C SER A 56 -0.71 6.95 -2.15
N ASP A 57 -0.91 7.88 -3.09
CA ASP A 57 0.09 8.22 -4.12
C ASP A 57 1.12 9.25 -3.62
N ALA A 58 0.82 9.91 -2.49
CA ALA A 58 1.65 10.98 -1.93
C ALA A 58 2.65 10.48 -0.87
N VAL A 59 2.46 9.28 -0.32
CA VAL A 59 3.29 8.72 0.75
C VAL A 59 4.09 7.53 0.22
N ILE A 60 5.40 7.53 0.43
CA ILE A 60 6.25 6.39 0.10
C ILE A 60 6.72 5.64 1.33
N SER A 61 6.85 4.33 1.15
CA SER A 61 7.58 3.41 2.01
C SER A 61 8.08 2.25 1.15
N TYR A 62 9.18 1.63 1.55
CA TYR A 62 9.75 0.49 0.84
C TYR A 62 10.49 -0.44 1.81
N PRO A 63 10.73 -1.72 1.43
CA PRO A 63 11.56 -2.62 2.23
C PRO A 63 12.92 -1.99 2.57
N GLY A 64 13.23 -1.88 3.87
CA GLY A 64 14.45 -1.25 4.36
C GLY A 64 14.41 0.28 4.46
N SER A 65 13.28 0.93 4.13
CA SER A 65 13.09 2.35 4.42
C SER A 65 12.96 2.60 5.94
N PRO A 66 13.34 3.79 6.44
CA PRO A 66 13.19 4.13 7.87
C PRO A 66 11.73 4.25 8.34
N GLY A 67 10.77 4.35 7.42
CA GLY A 67 9.35 4.51 7.73
C GLY A 67 8.53 4.99 6.54
N TYR A 68 7.78 6.07 6.75
CA TYR A 68 6.95 6.74 5.75
C TYR A 68 7.44 8.17 5.56
N LYS A 69 7.39 8.65 4.32
CA LYS A 69 7.78 10.02 3.95
C LYS A 69 6.91 10.51 2.80
N LEU A 70 6.72 11.83 2.69
CA LEU A 70 6.07 12.42 1.53
C LEU A 70 6.93 12.27 0.29
N LEU A 71 6.34 11.77 -0.79
CA LEU A 71 6.98 11.64 -2.09
C LEU A 71 7.56 12.98 -2.57
N GLY A 72 6.80 14.07 -2.40
CA GLY A 72 7.22 15.42 -2.79
C GLY A 72 8.39 15.99 -1.99
N GLU A 73 8.75 15.38 -0.86
CA GLU A 73 9.87 15.80 0.00
C GLU A 73 11.06 14.83 -0.07
N CYS A 74 10.98 13.83 -0.95
CA CYS A 74 12.05 12.85 -1.13
C CYS A 74 13.20 13.43 -1.96
N THR A 75 14.42 13.08 -1.58
CA THR A 75 15.58 13.29 -2.45
C THR A 75 15.51 12.34 -3.64
N ARG A 76 16.27 12.66 -4.69
CA ARG A 76 16.38 11.80 -5.87
C ARG A 76 16.85 10.38 -5.51
N ASP A 77 17.82 10.26 -4.61
CA ASP A 77 18.36 8.97 -4.19
C ASP A 77 17.36 8.16 -3.37
N GLU A 78 16.56 8.81 -2.53
CA GLU A 78 15.44 8.16 -1.82
C GLU A 78 14.39 7.63 -2.81
N TYR A 79 14.04 8.43 -3.82
CA TYR A 79 13.09 8.02 -4.84
C TYR A 79 13.62 6.85 -5.69
N GLU A 80 14.88 6.87 -6.10
CA GLU A 80 15.46 5.75 -6.86
C GLU A 80 15.52 4.47 -6.02
N ARG A 81 15.85 4.56 -4.73
CA ARG A 81 15.79 3.40 -3.82
C ARG A 81 14.37 2.85 -3.71
N TYR A 82 13.38 3.72 -3.52
CA TYR A 82 11.96 3.33 -3.52
C TYR A 82 11.56 2.62 -4.82
N ARG A 83 11.89 3.20 -5.98
CA ARG A 83 11.56 2.68 -7.30
C ARG A 83 12.21 1.32 -7.56
N LEU A 84 13.48 1.16 -7.22
CA LEU A 84 14.20 -0.12 -7.36
C LEU A 84 13.62 -1.20 -6.43
N ALA A 85 13.34 -0.86 -5.17
CA ALA A 85 12.76 -1.78 -4.20
C ALA A 85 11.37 -2.26 -4.64
N ARG A 86 10.50 -1.36 -5.11
CA ARG A 86 9.15 -1.71 -5.62
C ARG A 86 9.21 -2.61 -6.85
N ARG A 87 10.12 -2.34 -7.78
CA ARG A 87 10.34 -3.20 -8.95
C ARG A 87 10.82 -4.59 -8.57
N SER A 88 11.76 -4.70 -7.63
CA SER A 88 12.21 -5.99 -7.13
C SER A 88 11.07 -6.75 -6.46
N GLN A 89 10.33 -6.08 -5.57
CA GLN A 89 9.20 -6.67 -4.88
C GLN A 89 8.14 -7.20 -5.86
N ALA A 90 7.79 -6.43 -6.90
CA ALA A 90 6.85 -6.86 -7.93
C ALA A 90 7.34 -8.12 -8.67
N ARG A 91 8.63 -8.16 -9.03
CA ARG A 91 9.25 -9.33 -9.67
C ARG A 91 9.19 -10.56 -8.76
N ASP A 92 9.50 -10.39 -7.48
CA ASP A 92 9.50 -11.48 -6.50
C ASP A 92 8.09 -12.01 -6.25
N MET A 93 7.09 -11.12 -6.22
CA MET A 93 5.67 -11.49 -6.13
C MET A 93 5.22 -12.32 -7.33
N ILE A 94 5.52 -11.88 -8.56
CA ILE A 94 5.20 -12.62 -9.78
C ILE A 94 5.88 -13.99 -9.77
N ALA A 95 7.17 -14.04 -9.46
CA ALA A 95 7.92 -15.29 -9.39
C ALA A 95 7.34 -16.25 -8.34
N LYS A 96 6.86 -15.72 -7.20
CA LYS A 96 6.20 -16.52 -6.17
C LYS A 96 4.89 -17.12 -6.67
N VAL A 97 4.04 -16.35 -7.33
CA VAL A 97 2.78 -16.85 -7.92
C VAL A 97 3.06 -17.99 -8.90
N ILE A 98 3.99 -17.79 -9.84
CA ILE A 98 4.38 -18.86 -10.81
C ILE A 98 4.86 -20.13 -10.10
N ARG A 99 5.67 -20.01 -9.04
CA ARG A 99 6.11 -21.17 -8.25
C ARG A 99 4.93 -21.86 -7.56
N THR A 100 4.03 -21.10 -6.95
CA THR A 100 2.84 -21.63 -6.27
C THR A 100 1.90 -22.33 -7.25
N ASP A 101 1.67 -21.75 -8.43
CA ASP A 101 0.83 -22.35 -9.48
C ASP A 101 1.41 -23.68 -9.97
N ARG A 102 2.73 -23.73 -10.21
CA ARG A 102 3.41 -24.98 -10.59
C ARG A 102 3.23 -26.08 -9.54
N VAL A 103 3.20 -25.73 -8.25
CA VAL A 103 2.95 -26.71 -7.18
C VAL A 103 1.48 -27.12 -7.16
N TYR A 104 0.55 -26.17 -7.27
CA TYR A 104 -0.88 -26.43 -7.22
C TYR A 104 -1.33 -27.34 -8.38
N TYR A 105 -1.00 -27.00 -9.62
CA TYR A 105 -1.42 -27.76 -10.82
C TYR A 105 -0.66 -29.08 -11.03
N ARG A 106 0.41 -29.35 -10.27
CA ARG A 106 1.08 -30.67 -10.26
C ARG A 106 0.41 -31.67 -9.32
N ARG A 107 -0.47 -31.23 -8.41
CA ARG A 107 -1.17 -32.13 -7.49
C ARG A 107 -2.31 -32.84 -8.24
N PRO A 108 -2.50 -34.15 -8.04
CA PRO A 108 -3.71 -34.81 -8.52
C PRO A 108 -4.95 -34.14 -7.89
N PRO A 109 -6.07 -34.05 -8.62
CA PRO A 109 -7.29 -33.46 -8.10
C PRO A 109 -7.72 -34.19 -6.82
N VAL A 110 -8.12 -33.43 -5.81
CA VAL A 110 -8.73 -34.00 -4.60
C VAL A 110 -10.15 -34.38 -4.99
N THR A 111 -10.43 -35.67 -5.12
CA THR A 111 -11.80 -36.17 -5.30
C THR A 111 -12.59 -35.87 -4.02
N PRO A 112 -13.77 -35.24 -4.11
CA PRO A 112 -14.61 -34.95 -2.93
C PRO A 112 -15.13 -36.22 -2.25
#